data_AF-A0A959JFA9-F1
#
_entry.id   AF-A0A959JFA9-F1
#
_cell.length_a   1.000
_cell.length_b   1.000
_cell.length_c   1.000
_cell.angle_alpha   90.00
_cell.angle_beta   90.00
_cell.angle_gamma   90.00
#
_symmetry.space_group_name_H-M   'P 1'
#
loop_
_entity.id
_entity.type
_entity.pdbx_description
1 polymer ?
#
loop_
_entity_poly.entity_id
_entity_poly.type
_entity_poly.pdbx_seq_one_letter_code
_entity_poly.pdbx_strand_id
1 'polypeptide(L)' 'QLGPKLQGKINIWMGDMDHFYLNLGTRAFDEFINTTENPHSDANIRFTPMKGHCAEYDQRSILEEMEKRIMQLKS' A
#
# COMPACT_ATOMS: atom_id res chain seq x y z
N GLN A 1 -3.49 15.80 14.65
CA GLN A 1 -2.35 14.92 14.29
C GLN A 1 -2.73 14.07 13.08
N LEU A 2 -1.74 13.67 12.26
CA LEU A 2 -1.95 13.00 10.97
C LEU A 2 -2.02 11.47 11.09
N GLY A 3 -1.10 10.84 11.82
CA GLY A 3 -0.99 9.37 11.93
C GLY A 3 -2.32 8.65 12.22
N PRO A 4 -3.09 9.05 13.27
CA PRO A 4 -4.38 8.43 13.55
C PRO A 4 -5.41 8.55 12.43
N LYS A 5 -5.32 9.57 11.56
CA LYS A 5 -6.25 9.77 10.44
C LYS A 5 -5.93 8.88 9.24
N LEU A 6 -4.71 8.35 9.16
CA LEU A 6 -4.23 7.50 8.08
C LEU A 6 -4.43 6.01 8.35
N GLN A 7 -4.72 5.64 9.60
CA GLN A 7 -5.00 4.26 9.99
C GLN A 7 -6.14 3.69 9.14
N GLY A 8 -5.91 2.52 8.55
CA GLY A 8 -6.87 1.82 7.72
C GLY A 8 -6.84 2.17 6.23
N LYS A 9 -6.05 3.17 5.81
CA LYS A 9 -6.27 3.85 4.52
C LYS A 9 -5.20 3.66 3.45
N ILE A 10 -3.98 3.34 3.83
CA ILE A 10 -2.86 3.25 2.88
C ILE A 10 -2.72 1.81 2.43
N ASN A 11 -2.91 1.58 1.13
CA ASN A 11 -2.71 0.29 0.49
C ASN A 11 -2.00 0.51 -0.86
N ILE A 12 -0.83 -0.09 -1.05
CA ILE A 12 0.03 0.11 -2.21
C ILE A 12 0.52 -1.24 -2.72
N TRP A 13 0.32 -1.49 -4.01
CA TRP A 13 1.01 -2.54 -4.75
C TRP A 13 2.09 -1.91 -5.63
N MET A 14 3.25 -2.55 -5.70
CA MET A 14 4.36 -2.12 -6.54
C MET A 14 5.03 -3.31 -7.24
N GLY A 15 5.32 -3.15 -8.52
CA GLY A 15 6.13 -4.09 -9.29
C GLY A 15 7.63 -3.80 -9.14
N ASP A 16 8.45 -4.82 -8.90
CA ASP A 16 9.90 -4.64 -8.74
C ASP A 16 10.64 -4.31 -10.03
N MET A 17 9.99 -4.50 -11.18
CA MET A 17 10.49 -4.13 -12.51
C MET A 17 9.67 -3.01 -13.14
N ASP A 18 9.19 -2.05 -12.33
CA ASP A 18 8.55 -0.85 -12.87
C ASP A 18 9.51 -0.08 -13.79
N HIS A 19 9.15 0.03 -15.07
CA HIS A 19 9.93 0.71 -16.10
C HIS A 19 10.06 2.24 -15.88
N PHE A 20 9.27 2.80 -14.97
CA PHE A 20 9.36 4.20 -14.53
C PHE A 20 10.21 4.38 -13.26
N TYR A 21 10.84 3.32 -12.75
CA TYR A 21 11.74 3.36 -11.58
C TYR A 21 11.09 3.91 -10.30
N LEU A 22 9.77 3.82 -10.20
CA LEU A 22 9.00 4.27 -9.02
C LEU A 22 9.19 3.34 -7.82
N ASN A 23 9.62 2.10 -8.07
CA ASN A 23 9.87 1.07 -7.06
C ASN A 23 10.84 1.53 -5.98
N LEU A 24 11.89 2.29 -6.31
CA LEU A 24 12.85 2.83 -5.33
C LEU A 24 12.18 3.79 -4.35
N GLY A 25 11.34 4.70 -4.85
CA GLY A 25 10.60 5.65 -4.03
C GLY A 25 9.59 4.96 -3.12
N THR A 26 8.89 3.95 -3.64
CA THR A 26 7.95 3.16 -2.84
C THR A 26 8.65 2.33 -1.77
N ARG A 27 9.86 1.80 -2.03
CA ARG A 27 10.67 1.11 -1.02
C ARG A 27 11.14 2.05 0.09
N ALA A 28 11.61 3.25 -0.26
CA ALA A 28 11.97 4.25 0.74
C ALA A 28 10.76 4.67 1.60
N PHE A 29 9.58 4.76 1.00
CA PHE A 29 8.34 5.02 1.72
C PHE A 29 7.95 3.86 2.65
N ASP A 30 8.11 2.61 2.21
CA ASP A 30 7.86 1.42 3.04
C ASP A 30 8.84 1.34 4.22
N GLU A 31 10.12 1.62 4.00
CA GLU A 31 11.09 1.71 5.10
C GLU A 31 10.68 2.78 6.12
N PHE A 32 10.34 3.99 5.65
CA PHE A 32 9.86 5.06 6.53
C PHE A 32 8.58 4.68 7.29
N ILE A 33 7.57 4.14 6.61
CA ILE A 33 6.26 3.90 7.23
C ILE A 33 6.37 2.89 8.38
N ASN A 34 7.25 1.90 8.24
CA ASN A 34 7.55 0.90 9.26
C ASN A 34 8.29 1.48 10.49
N THR A 35 8.91 2.65 10.37
CA THR A 35 9.53 3.35 11.52
C THR A 35 8.57 4.26 12.29
N THR A 36 7.33 4.44 11.80
CA THR A 36 6.40 5.36 12.45
C THR A 36 6.00 4.85 13.82
N GLU A 37 5.92 5.77 14.77
CA GLU A 37 5.48 5.53 16.14
C GLU A 37 4.42 6.58 16.52
N ASN A 38 3.45 6.20 17.36
CA ASN A 38 2.39 7.08 17.88
C ASN A 38 1.43 7.70 16.83
N PRO A 39 0.61 6.89 16.12
CA PRO A 39 0.56 5.43 16.12
C PRO A 39 1.55 4.83 15.12
N HIS A 40 1.90 3.56 15.35
CA HIS A 40 2.53 2.76 14.30
C HIS A 40 1.57 2.64 13.10
N SER A 41 2.08 2.82 11.89
CA SER A 41 1.26 2.73 10.68
C SER A 41 0.75 1.30 10.46
N ASP A 42 -0.48 1.17 9.99
CA ASP A 42 -1.08 -0.10 9.54
C ASP A 42 -1.16 -0.19 8.01
N ALA A 43 -0.34 0.60 7.32
CA ALA A 43 -0.27 0.60 5.86
C ALA A 43 0.06 -0.80 5.31
N ASN A 44 -0.63 -1.19 4.25
CA ASN A 44 -0.35 -2.43 3.54
C ASN A 44 0.43 -2.10 2.26
N ILE A 45 1.71 -2.45 2.21
CA ILE A 45 2.55 -2.24 1.03
C ILE A 45 3.07 -3.60 0.57
N ARG A 46 2.82 -3.96 -0.69
CA ARG A 46 3.21 -5.24 -1.28
C ARG A 46 4.02 -5.03 -2.55
N PHE A 47 5.11 -5.79 -2.66
CA PHE A 47 5.98 -5.81 -3.83
C PHE A 47 5.87 -7.15 -4.54
N THR A 48 5.81 -7.13 -5.87
CA THR A 48 5.81 -8.36 -6.67
C THR A 48 7.05 -8.43 -7.56
N PRO A 49 7.90 -9.48 -7.41
CA PRO A 49 9.08 -9.68 -8.25
C PRO A 49 8.72 -9.77 -9.72
N MET A 50 9.59 -9.27 -10.59
CA MET A 50 9.47 -9.38 -12.06
C MET A 50 8.25 -8.67 -12.69
N LYS A 51 7.47 -7.92 -11.91
CA LYS A 51 6.29 -7.21 -12.41
C LYS A 51 6.63 -5.77 -12.78
N GLY A 52 6.13 -5.35 -13.93
CA GLY A 52 6.23 -3.97 -14.40
C GLY A 52 5.09 -3.09 -13.91
N HIS A 53 5.09 -1.85 -14.40
CA HIS A 53 4.06 -0.86 -14.10
C HIS A 53 2.65 -1.41 -14.39
N CYS A 54 1.75 -1.28 -13.41
CA CYS A 54 0.34 -1.72 -13.49
C CYS A 54 0.12 -3.21 -13.86
N ALA A 55 1.14 -4.07 -13.79
CA ALA A 55 1.06 -5.44 -14.30
C ALA A 55 0.03 -6.34 -13.56
N GLU A 56 -0.36 -5.98 -12.34
CA GLU A 56 -1.40 -6.69 -11.57
C GLU A 56 -2.59 -5.78 -11.21
N TYR A 57 -2.71 -4.64 -11.89
CA TYR A 57 -3.88 -3.80 -11.71
C TYR A 57 -5.11 -4.48 -12.31
N ASP A 58 -6.11 -4.72 -11.47
CA ASP A 58 -7.46 -5.07 -11.87
C ASP A 58 -8.46 -4.28 -11.03
N GLN A 59 -9.31 -3.50 -11.70
CA GLN A 59 -10.23 -2.58 -11.02
C GLN A 59 -11.17 -3.31 -10.06
N ARG A 60 -11.66 -4.49 -10.46
CA ARG A 60 -12.60 -5.25 -9.64
C ARG A 60 -11.92 -5.73 -8.37
N SER A 61 -10.73 -6.31 -8.48
CA SER A 61 -9.94 -6.79 -7.36
C SER A 61 -9.65 -5.67 -6.34
N ILE A 62 -9.32 -4.46 -6.83
CA ILE A 62 -9.12 -3.28 -5.97
C ILE A 62 -10.40 -2.88 -5.24
N LEU A 63 -11.55 -2.87 -5.92
CA LEU A 63 -12.83 -2.55 -5.28
C LEU A 63 -13.23 -3.59 -4.22
N GLU A 64 -13.00 -4.87 -4.49
CA GLU A 64 -13.26 -5.96 -3.53
C GLU A 64 -12.33 -5.85 -2.30
N GLU A 65 -11.08 -5.44 -2.48
CA GLU A 65 -10.16 -5.18 -1.37
C GLU A 65 -10.59 -3.96 -0.53
N MET A 66 -11.02 -2.88 -1.19
CA MET A 66 -11.56 -1.70 -0.52
C MET A 66 -12.81 -2.05 0.30
N GLU A 67 -13.73 -2.83 -0.27
CA GLU A 67 -14.93 -3.29 0.43
C GLU A 67 -14.57 -4.09 1.69
N LYS A 68 -13.69 -5.09 1.56
CA LYS A 68 -13.22 -5.91 2.69
C LYS A 68 -12.61 -5.04 3.79
N ARG A 69 -11.78 -4.05 3.42
CA ARG A 69 -11.15 -3.14 4.37
C ARG A 69 -12.17 -2.26 5.09
N ILE A 70 -13.15 -1.71 4.36
CA ILE A 70 -14.23 -0.91 4.94
C ILE A 70 -15.08 -1.75 5.91
N MET A 71 -15.37 -3.01 5.57
CA MET A 71 -16.11 -3.92 6.46
C MET A 71 -15.34 -4.20 7.76
N GLN A 72 -14.03 -4.48 7.68
CA GLN A 72 -13.17 -4.68 8.86
C GLN A 72 -13.09 -3.46 9.78
N LEU A 73 -13.16 -2.24 9.23
CA LEU A 73 -13.13 -1.02 10.03
C LEU A 73 -14.47 -0.69 10.71
N LYS A 74 -15.57 -1.32 10.27
CA LYS A 74 -16.92 -1.12 10.81
C LYS A 74 -17.31 -2.17 11.85
N SER A 75 -16.61 -3.31 11.89
CA SER A 75 -16.77 -4.36 12.91
C SER A 75 -16.05 -4.02 14.19
#